data_AF-A0A2T6AW67-F1
#
_entry.id   AF-A0A2T6AW67-F1
#
_cell.length_a   1.000
_cell.length_b   1.000
_cell.length_c   1.000
_cell.angle_alpha   90.00
_cell.angle_beta   90.00
_cell.angle_gamma   90.00
#
_symmetry.space_group_name_H-M   'P 1'
#
loop_
_entity.id
_entity.type
_entity.pdbx_description
1 polymer ?
#
loop_
_entity_poly.entity_id
_entity_poly.type
_entity_poly.pdbx_seq_one_letter_code
_entity_poly.pdbx_strand_id
1 'polypeptide(L)'
;EESIARKHDSPWAEKILPSKGITVYDRGYLDLGRLDGWEDQGHLFVVRLRDNTVVSKQKGLKRLPVEGSNVVGDASVLLGRGKKTRHRFRMVTFRDGRGKPIRVVTNLWNVSAETIATLYKERWQVELFFRWIKQHLHVKKLFGTSQNAVYNQLYGAFIAYLLLNWLYQQTQSE
;
A
#
# COMPACT_ATOMS: atom_id res chain seq x y z
N GLU A 1 30.13 1.18 -5.68
CA GLU A 1 29.39 0.28 -4.77
C GLU A 1 28.14 -0.20 -5.48
N GLU A 2 28.15 -1.44 -5.98
CA GLU A 2 26.96 -2.07 -6.53
C GLU A 2 25.91 -2.17 -5.43
N SER A 3 24.69 -1.67 -5.68
CA SER A 3 23.62 -1.81 -4.71
C SER A 3 23.19 -3.28 -4.70
N ILE A 4 23.86 -4.09 -3.90
CA ILE A 4 23.39 -5.43 -3.59
C ILE A 4 22.02 -5.22 -2.93
N ALA A 5 20.96 -5.73 -3.57
CA ALA A 5 19.57 -5.70 -3.12
C ALA A 5 19.36 -6.55 -1.84
N ARG A 6 20.21 -6.37 -0.83
CA ARG A 6 20.20 -7.05 0.47
C ARG A 6 19.43 -6.26 1.53
N LYS A 7 19.24 -4.96 1.35
CA LYS A 7 18.46 -4.14 2.29
C LYS A 7 16.99 -4.19 1.87
N HIS A 8 16.14 -4.75 2.73
CA HIS A 8 14.69 -4.63 2.60
C HIS A 8 14.29 -3.15 2.63
N ASP A 9 13.29 -2.75 1.83
CA ASP A 9 12.77 -1.38 1.81
C ASP A 9 11.90 -1.04 3.04
N SER A 10 11.59 -2.03 3.86
CA SER A 10 10.77 -1.89 5.07
C SER A 10 11.23 -0.80 6.05
N PRO A 11 12.55 -0.54 6.27
CA PRO A 11 13.01 0.55 7.14
C PRO A 11 12.69 1.95 6.60
N TRP A 12 12.47 2.11 5.29
CA TRP A 12 12.10 3.40 4.72
C TRP A 12 10.66 3.79 5.01
N ALA A 13 9.77 2.82 5.24
CA ALA A 13 8.38 3.09 5.57
C ALA A 13 8.23 3.92 6.87
N GLU A 14 9.17 3.80 7.81
CA GLU A 14 9.17 4.61 9.04
C GLU A 14 9.69 6.03 8.79
N LYS A 15 10.57 6.21 7.81
CA LYS A 15 11.17 7.52 7.48
C LYS A 15 10.24 8.42 6.67
N ILE A 16 9.25 7.83 5.99
CA ILE A 16 8.38 8.52 5.02
C ILE A 16 6.93 8.56 5.55
N LEU A 17 6.73 8.47 6.87
CA LEU A 17 5.40 8.61 7.44
C LEU A 17 4.89 10.04 7.24
N PRO A 18 3.73 10.24 6.59
CA PRO A 18 3.15 11.56 6.44
C PRO A 18 2.67 12.07 7.80
N SER A 19 2.78 13.38 8.04
CA SER A 19 2.28 14.01 9.27
C SER A 19 0.74 13.95 9.37
N LYS A 20 0.06 13.84 8.23
CA LYS A 20 -1.40 13.66 8.11
C LYS A 20 -1.70 12.77 6.90
N GLY A 21 -2.65 11.85 7.05
CA GLY A 21 -3.14 11.02 5.95
C GLY A 21 -3.21 9.53 6.32
N ILE A 22 -3.58 8.73 5.33
CA ILE A 22 -3.67 7.27 5.45
C ILE A 22 -2.56 6.66 4.59
N THR A 23 -1.69 5.85 5.19
CA THR A 23 -0.69 5.11 4.41
C THR A 23 -1.20 3.76 3.98
N VAL A 24 -1.00 3.41 2.70
CA VAL A 24 -1.40 2.11 2.14
C VAL A 24 -0.15 1.31 1.80
N TYR A 25 0.01 0.13 2.41
CA TYR A 25 1.19 -0.71 2.22
C TYR A 25 0.87 -2.11 1.72
N ASP A 26 1.77 -2.68 0.91
CA ASP A 26 1.69 -4.08 0.51
C ASP A 26 2.22 -5.04 1.59
N ARG A 27 1.96 -6.34 1.41
CA ARG A 27 2.31 -7.43 2.33
C ARG A 27 3.78 -7.52 2.72
N GLY A 28 4.67 -6.93 1.92
CA GLY A 28 6.11 -6.85 2.22
C GLY A 28 6.43 -5.98 3.44
N TYR A 29 5.59 -4.99 3.73
CA TYR A 29 5.76 -4.03 4.83
C TYR A 29 5.06 -4.43 6.13
N LEU A 30 4.40 -5.61 6.15
CA LEU A 30 3.72 -6.10 7.33
C LEU A 30 4.75 -6.45 8.42
N ASP A 31 4.74 -5.66 9.50
CA ASP A 31 5.46 -5.91 10.75
C ASP A 31 4.50 -5.65 11.92
N LEU A 32 4.29 -6.66 12.78
CA LEU A 32 3.29 -6.58 13.85
C LEU A 32 3.66 -5.55 14.93
N GLY A 33 4.95 -5.43 15.25
CA GLY A 33 5.42 -4.43 16.23
C GLY A 33 5.26 -3.02 15.69
N ARG A 34 5.48 -2.84 14.38
CA ARG A 34 5.24 -1.57 13.71
C ARG A 34 3.77 -1.17 13.68
N LEU A 35 2.86 -2.11 13.44
CA LEU A 35 1.42 -1.81 13.50
C LEU A 35 1.01 -1.27 14.87
N ASP A 36 1.51 -1.89 15.95
CA ASP A 36 1.25 -1.40 17.31
C ASP A 36 1.90 -0.02 17.54
N GLY A 37 3.11 0.22 17.02
CA GLY A 37 3.77 1.51 17.11
C GLY A 37 3.04 2.62 16.36
N TRP A 38 2.50 2.32 15.17
CA TRP A 38 1.66 3.25 14.41
C TRP A 38 0.35 3.56 15.12
N GLU A 39 -0.28 2.57 15.74
CA GLU A 39 -1.48 2.79 16.57
C GLU A 39 -1.18 3.72 17.74
N ASP A 40 -0.09 3.48 18.48
CA ASP A 40 0.31 4.33 19.62
C ASP A 40 0.61 5.78 19.19
N GLN A 41 1.05 5.98 17.96
CA GLN A 41 1.34 7.30 17.37
C GLN A 41 0.11 7.95 16.73
N GLY A 42 -1.05 7.27 16.70
CA GLY A 42 -2.25 7.74 16.01
C GLY A 42 -2.14 7.75 14.49
N HIS A 43 -1.18 7.02 13.92
CA HIS A 43 -0.94 6.95 12.48
C HIS A 43 -1.91 5.99 11.80
N LEU A 44 -2.62 6.48 10.77
CA LEU A 44 -3.65 5.71 10.08
C LEU A 44 -3.07 4.88 8.93
N PHE A 45 -3.45 3.61 8.84
CA PHE A 45 -2.89 2.71 7.83
C PHE A 45 -3.88 1.69 7.25
N VAL A 46 -3.56 1.20 6.05
CA VAL A 46 -4.14 -0.01 5.44
C VAL A 46 -2.99 -0.89 4.94
N VAL A 47 -2.82 -2.09 5.50
CA VAL A 47 -1.73 -3.01 5.13
C VAL A 47 -2.28 -4.35 4.69
N ARG A 48 -1.81 -4.88 3.56
CA ARG A 48 -2.18 -6.25 3.15
C ARG A 48 -1.56 -7.30 4.06
N LEU A 49 -2.37 -8.27 4.49
CA LEU A 49 -1.90 -9.43 5.22
C LEU A 49 -1.20 -10.44 4.29
N ARG A 50 -0.19 -11.14 4.83
CA ARG A 50 0.41 -12.29 4.14
C ARG A 50 -0.56 -13.47 4.24
N ASP A 51 -0.44 -14.43 3.33
CA ASP A 51 -1.32 -15.60 3.31
C ASP A 51 -1.15 -16.45 4.58
N ASN A 52 0.07 -16.53 5.11
CA ASN A 52 0.43 -17.23 6.34
C ASN A 52 0.29 -16.40 7.63
N THR A 53 -0.26 -15.18 7.59
CA THR A 53 -0.44 -14.39 8.81
C THR A 53 -1.45 -15.08 9.73
N VAL A 54 -1.02 -15.37 10.96
CA VAL A 54 -1.89 -15.96 11.98
C VAL A 54 -2.83 -14.89 12.51
N VAL A 55 -4.12 -15.15 12.36
CA VAL A 55 -5.21 -14.33 12.88
C VAL A 55 -5.78 -15.02 14.11
N SER A 56 -5.92 -14.29 15.22
CA SER A 56 -6.42 -14.82 16.47
C SER A 56 -7.52 -13.93 17.05
N LYS A 57 -8.38 -14.53 17.90
CA LYS A 57 -9.52 -13.86 18.54
C LYS A 57 -10.37 -13.04 17.53
N GLN A 58 -10.69 -13.63 16.38
CA GLN A 58 -11.49 -12.97 15.34
C GLN A 58 -12.93 -12.80 15.84
N LYS A 59 -13.45 -11.57 15.76
CA LYS A 59 -14.84 -11.23 16.06
C LYS A 59 -15.43 -10.49 14.86
N GLY A 60 -16.43 -11.08 14.22
CA GLY A 60 -17.12 -10.44 13.09
C GLY A 60 -17.74 -9.11 13.50
N LEU A 61 -17.60 -8.10 12.64
CA LEU A 61 -18.30 -6.83 12.81
C LEU A 61 -19.67 -6.93 12.13
N LYS A 62 -20.69 -6.34 12.77
CA LYS A 62 -22.02 -6.25 12.17
C LYS A 62 -21.95 -5.28 10.99
N ARG A 63 -22.32 -5.74 9.81
CA ARG A 63 -22.49 -4.90 8.63
C ARG A 63 -23.81 -5.23 7.94
N LEU A 64 -24.39 -4.24 7.28
CA LEU A 64 -25.41 -4.48 6.29
C LEU A 64 -24.72 -4.91 4.98
N PRO A 65 -25.16 -6.01 4.34
CA PRO A 65 -24.65 -6.37 3.03
C PRO A 65 -25.00 -5.27 2.04
N VAL A 66 -24.00 -4.82 1.28
CA VAL A 66 -24.20 -3.88 0.17
C VAL A 66 -24.25 -4.69 -1.12
N GLU A 67 -25.32 -4.52 -1.89
CA GLU A 67 -25.50 -5.18 -3.17
C GLU A 67 -24.35 -4.81 -4.13
N GLY A 68 -23.80 -5.81 -4.83
CA GLY A 68 -22.63 -5.61 -5.71
C GLY A 68 -21.29 -5.41 -5.01
N SER A 69 -21.23 -5.42 -3.67
CA SER A 69 -19.96 -5.27 -2.92
C SER A 69 -19.06 -6.50 -3.09
N ASN A 70 -17.78 -6.26 -3.37
CA ASN A 70 -16.75 -7.31 -3.41
C ASN A 70 -16.19 -7.67 -2.02
N VAL A 71 -16.70 -7.03 -0.96
CA VAL A 71 -16.30 -7.29 0.43
C VAL A 71 -17.00 -8.54 0.96
N VAL A 72 -16.21 -9.53 1.38
CA VAL A 72 -16.68 -10.83 1.88
C VAL A 72 -16.55 -11.00 3.39
N GLY A 73 -15.79 -10.13 4.07
CA GLY A 73 -15.62 -10.22 5.52
C GLY A 73 -15.13 -8.93 6.14
N ASP A 74 -15.61 -8.67 7.35
CA ASP A 74 -15.19 -7.54 8.17
C ASP A 74 -15.16 -7.99 9.64
N ALA A 75 -14.00 -7.89 10.28
CA ALA A 75 -13.79 -8.45 11.59
C ALA A 75 -12.75 -7.67 12.40
N SER A 76 -12.95 -7.60 13.71
CA SER A 76 -11.91 -7.21 14.65
C SER A 76 -11.01 -8.41 14.97
N VAL A 77 -9.69 -8.26 14.93
CA VAL A 77 -8.71 -9.35 15.10
C VAL A 77 -7.50 -8.95 15.94
N LEU A 78 -6.82 -9.93 16.53
CA LEU A 78 -5.43 -9.82 16.99
C LEU A 78 -4.53 -10.61 16.04
N LEU A 79 -3.42 -10.02 15.62
CA LEU A 79 -2.48 -10.69 14.71
C LEU A 79 -1.34 -11.34 15.49
N GLY A 80 -0.88 -12.50 15.03
CA GLY A 80 0.27 -13.24 15.60
C GLY A 80 -0.11 -14.58 16.26
N ARG A 81 0.87 -15.50 16.29
CA ARG A 81 0.73 -16.84 16.91
C ARG A 81 1.13 -16.83 18.38
N GLY A 82 2.35 -16.36 18.67
CA GLY A 82 2.92 -16.24 20.02
C GLY A 82 2.84 -14.79 20.51
N LYS A 83 3.83 -13.97 20.15
CA LYS A 83 3.80 -12.52 20.40
C LYS A 83 2.76 -11.87 19.48
N LYS A 84 1.57 -11.64 20.03
CA LYS A 84 0.46 -10.99 19.34
C LYS A 84 0.64 -9.48 19.33
N THR A 85 -0.09 -8.81 18.44
CA THR A 85 -0.28 -7.37 18.54
C THR A 85 -0.91 -7.02 19.89
N ARG A 86 -0.47 -5.91 20.48
CA ARG A 86 -1.07 -5.34 21.70
C ARG A 86 -2.46 -4.81 21.41
N HIS A 87 -2.61 -4.17 20.26
CA HIS A 87 -3.87 -3.59 19.82
C HIS A 87 -4.67 -4.54 18.94
N ARG A 88 -5.99 -4.37 18.99
CA ARG A 88 -6.90 -5.02 18.04
C ARG A 88 -6.96 -4.16 16.78
N PHE A 89 -6.95 -4.83 15.64
CA PHE A 89 -7.10 -4.17 14.36
C PHE A 89 -8.33 -4.69 13.63
N ARG A 90 -8.81 -3.89 12.67
CA ARG A 90 -9.88 -4.30 11.78
C ARG A 90 -9.27 -5.01 10.58
N MET A 91 -9.76 -6.22 10.30
CA MET A 91 -9.44 -6.99 9.12
C MET A 91 -10.62 -6.95 8.15
N VAL A 92 -10.37 -6.42 6.96
CA VAL A 92 -11.34 -6.43 5.86
C VAL A 92 -10.86 -7.44 4.82
N THR A 93 -11.77 -8.33 4.41
CA THR A 93 -11.54 -9.32 3.36
C THR A 93 -12.44 -9.03 2.17
N PHE A 94 -11.86 -8.93 0.98
CA PHE A 94 -12.60 -8.68 -0.26
C PHE A 94 -11.98 -9.48 -1.41
N ARG A 95 -12.73 -9.67 -2.50
CA ARG A 95 -12.22 -10.32 -3.71
C ARG A 95 -11.64 -9.30 -4.68
N ASP A 96 -10.52 -9.65 -5.30
CA ASP A 96 -9.98 -8.89 -6.44
C ASP A 96 -10.79 -9.14 -7.72
N GLY A 97 -10.44 -8.46 -8.82
CA GLY A 97 -11.12 -8.62 -10.12
C GLY A 97 -11.00 -10.02 -10.74
N ARG A 98 -10.18 -10.91 -10.16
CA ARG A 98 -10.05 -12.33 -10.57
C ARG A 98 -10.69 -13.28 -9.55
N GLY A 99 -11.40 -12.75 -8.56
CA GLY A 99 -12.06 -13.54 -7.51
C GLY A 99 -11.14 -14.00 -6.37
N LYS A 100 -9.84 -13.63 -6.38
CA LYS A 100 -8.90 -14.03 -5.32
C LYS A 100 -9.15 -13.20 -4.05
N PRO A 101 -9.20 -13.83 -2.86
CA PRO A 101 -9.37 -13.10 -1.61
C PRO A 101 -8.11 -12.28 -1.29
N ILE A 102 -8.33 -11.01 -0.96
CA ILE A 102 -7.36 -10.09 -0.39
C ILE A 102 -7.81 -9.78 1.03
N ARG A 103 -6.88 -9.91 1.98
CA ARG A 103 -7.08 -9.52 3.37
C ARG A 103 -6.21 -8.31 3.67
N VAL A 104 -6.81 -7.26 4.20
CA VAL A 104 -6.11 -6.07 4.67
C VAL A 104 -6.40 -5.85 6.15
N VAL A 105 -5.43 -5.29 6.86
CA VAL A 105 -5.56 -4.87 8.25
C VAL A 105 -5.44 -3.35 8.33
N THR A 106 -6.24 -2.74 9.20
CA THR A 106 -6.32 -1.29 9.37
C THR A 106 -6.77 -0.93 10.79
N ASN A 107 -6.44 0.29 11.22
CA ASN A 107 -6.99 0.96 12.39
C ASN A 107 -8.12 1.96 12.04
N LEU A 108 -8.60 1.95 10.80
CA LEU A 108 -9.74 2.77 10.36
C LEU A 108 -11.06 2.11 10.74
N TRP A 109 -11.59 2.50 11.91
CA TRP A 109 -12.87 1.99 12.43
C TRP A 109 -14.09 2.70 11.85
N ASN A 110 -13.98 3.99 11.54
CA ASN A 110 -15.11 4.85 11.14
C ASN A 110 -15.35 4.90 9.62
N VAL A 111 -14.67 4.03 8.86
CA VAL A 111 -14.72 3.98 7.40
C VAL A 111 -15.47 2.73 6.94
N SER A 112 -16.22 2.75 5.84
CA SER A 112 -16.88 1.52 5.35
C SER A 112 -15.85 0.48 4.88
N ALA A 113 -16.19 -0.80 4.95
CA ALA A 113 -15.31 -1.87 4.50
C ALA A 113 -15.01 -1.77 2.99
N GLU A 114 -15.98 -1.29 2.23
CA GLU A 114 -15.89 -0.96 0.80
C GLU A 114 -14.84 0.10 0.55
N THR A 115 -14.86 1.19 1.31
CA THR A 115 -13.86 2.26 1.19
C THR A 115 -12.46 1.75 1.56
N ILE A 116 -12.32 0.89 2.57
CA ILE A 116 -11.04 0.23 2.88
C ILE A 116 -10.54 -0.61 1.69
N ALA A 117 -11.44 -1.37 1.04
CA ALA A 117 -11.10 -2.14 -0.14
C ALA A 117 -10.66 -1.23 -1.31
N THR A 118 -11.35 -0.12 -1.54
CA THR A 118 -11.00 0.88 -2.57
C THR A 118 -9.65 1.54 -2.27
N LEU A 119 -9.40 1.97 -1.03
CA LEU A 119 -8.11 2.53 -0.61
C LEU A 119 -6.95 1.58 -0.91
N TYR A 120 -7.14 0.28 -0.65
CA TYR A 120 -6.10 -0.70 -0.99
C TYR A 120 -5.93 -0.90 -2.52
N LYS A 121 -7.01 -0.80 -3.31
CA LYS A 121 -6.93 -0.89 -4.78
C LYS A 121 -6.11 0.25 -5.40
N GLU A 122 -6.15 1.46 -4.82
CA GLU A 122 -5.34 2.59 -5.28
C GLU A 122 -3.83 2.30 -5.28
N ARG A 123 -3.38 1.35 -4.46
CA ARG A 123 -1.99 0.88 -4.47
C ARG A 123 -1.54 0.36 -5.85
N TRP A 124 -2.45 -0.18 -6.66
CA TRP A 124 -2.13 -0.61 -8.03
C TRP A 124 -1.70 0.55 -8.93
N GLN A 125 -2.17 1.78 -8.66
CA GLN A 125 -1.75 2.96 -9.43
C GLN A 125 -0.24 3.18 -9.36
N VAL A 126 0.40 2.85 -8.24
CA VAL A 126 1.86 2.94 -8.10
C VAL A 126 2.57 1.96 -9.04
N GLU A 127 2.04 0.74 -9.18
CA GLU A 127 2.58 -0.24 -10.13
C GLU A 127 2.40 0.20 -11.58
N LEU A 128 1.22 0.76 -11.91
CA LEU A 128 0.91 1.30 -13.23
C LEU A 128 1.84 2.46 -13.58
N PHE A 129 2.06 3.38 -12.63
CA PHE A 129 2.98 4.51 -12.77
C PHE A 129 4.42 4.06 -13.08
N PHE A 130 4.99 3.17 -12.27
CA PHE A 130 6.35 2.68 -12.52
C PHE A 130 6.44 1.82 -13.78
N ARG A 131 5.38 1.09 -14.15
CA ARG A 131 5.32 0.38 -15.42
C ARG A 131 5.35 1.37 -16.59
N TRP A 132 4.57 2.43 -16.52
CA TRP A 132 4.54 3.47 -17.54
C TRP A 132 5.91 4.12 -17.72
N ILE A 133 6.57 4.53 -16.63
CA ILE A 133 7.92 5.14 -16.69
C ILE A 133 8.92 4.20 -17.34
N LYS A 134 8.94 2.94 -16.92
CA LYS A 134 9.87 1.93 -17.46
C LYS A 134 9.61 1.61 -18.94
N GLN A 135 8.38 1.78 -19.42
CA GLN A 135 8.01 1.51 -20.80
C GLN A 135 8.27 2.72 -21.71
N HIS A 136 7.90 3.93 -21.29
CA HIS A 136 7.85 5.10 -22.16
C HIS A 136 9.06 6.02 -22.03
N LEU A 137 9.76 6.02 -20.88
CA LEU A 137 10.86 6.94 -20.62
C LEU A 137 12.25 6.29 -20.67
N HIS A 138 12.33 5.05 -21.17
CA HIS A 138 13.58 4.30 -21.37
C HIS A 138 14.54 4.24 -20.16
N VAL A 139 14.01 4.40 -18.93
CA VAL A 139 14.79 4.42 -17.67
C VAL A 139 15.53 3.10 -17.40
N LYS A 140 15.19 2.01 -18.12
CA LYS A 140 15.88 0.72 -18.02
C LYS A 140 17.33 0.76 -18.49
N LYS A 141 17.67 1.66 -19.43
CA LYS A 141 19.03 1.81 -19.94
C LYS A 141 19.69 2.99 -19.24
N LEU A 142 20.62 2.71 -18.34
CA LEU A 142 21.35 3.75 -17.62
C LEU A 142 22.35 4.45 -18.55
N PHE A 143 22.34 5.79 -18.57
CA PHE A 143 23.30 6.58 -19.35
C PHE A 143 24.66 6.77 -18.65
N GLY A 144 24.73 6.45 -17.36
CA GLY A 144 25.95 6.43 -16.58
C GLY A 144 25.80 5.54 -15.36
N THR A 145 26.91 5.10 -14.78
CA THR A 145 26.95 4.19 -13.64
C THR A 145 27.20 4.90 -12.31
N SER A 146 27.49 6.21 -12.33
CA SER A 146 27.62 6.99 -11.10
C SER A 146 26.25 7.21 -10.45
N GLN A 147 26.23 7.27 -9.12
CA GLN A 147 25.02 7.52 -8.34
C GLN A 147 24.28 8.78 -8.82
N ASN A 148 25.01 9.86 -9.09
CA ASN A 148 24.43 11.11 -9.60
C ASN A 148 23.85 10.96 -11.01
N ALA A 149 24.49 10.20 -11.90
CA ALA A 149 23.95 9.94 -13.24
C ALA A 149 22.61 9.19 -13.18
N VAL A 150 22.52 8.18 -12.31
CA VAL A 150 21.28 7.42 -12.09
C VAL A 150 20.18 8.32 -11.51
N TYR A 151 20.48 9.11 -10.48
CA TYR A 151 19.48 10.02 -9.90
C TYR A 151 19.01 11.08 -10.88
N ASN A 152 19.93 11.70 -11.64
CA ASN A 152 19.56 12.70 -12.64
C ASN A 152 18.66 12.11 -13.74
N GLN A 153 18.94 10.88 -14.18
CA GLN A 153 18.08 10.18 -15.13
C GLN A 153 16.69 9.91 -14.55
N LEU A 154 16.59 9.49 -13.29
CA LEU A 154 15.30 9.28 -12.62
C LEU A 154 14.52 10.59 -12.44
N TYR A 155 15.18 11.67 -12.02
CA TYR A 155 14.55 12.98 -11.87
C TYR A 155 14.07 13.53 -13.20
N GLY A 156 14.89 13.43 -14.26
CA GLY A 156 14.48 13.80 -15.61
C GLY A 156 13.25 13.02 -16.08
N ALA A 157 13.20 11.71 -15.81
CA ALA A 157 12.05 10.88 -16.13
C ALA A 157 10.78 11.31 -15.35
N PHE A 158 10.90 11.59 -14.05
CA PHE A 158 9.76 12.06 -13.26
C PHE A 158 9.24 13.43 -13.71
N ILE A 159 10.15 14.37 -14.04
CA ILE A 159 9.76 15.69 -14.58
C ILE A 159 9.05 15.52 -15.93
N ALA A 160 9.60 14.70 -16.83
CA ALA A 160 8.97 14.43 -18.12
C ALA A 160 7.57 13.82 -17.98
N TYR A 161 7.39 12.86 -17.06
CA TYR A 161 6.07 12.31 -16.75
C TYR A 161 5.09 13.37 -16.28
N LEU A 162 5.49 14.23 -15.34
CA LEU A 162 4.63 15.28 -14.80
C LEU A 162 4.20 16.27 -15.88
N LEU A 163 5.12 16.69 -16.76
CA LEU A 163 4.83 17.58 -17.88
C LEU A 163 3.87 16.93 -18.89
N LEU A 164 4.08 15.67 -19.24
CA LEU A 164 3.19 14.93 -20.14
C LEU A 164 1.80 14.74 -19.55
N ASN A 165 1.72 14.39 -18.26
CA ASN A 165 0.44 14.23 -17.58
C ASN A 165 -0.32 15.56 -17.48
N TRP A 166 0.39 16.66 -17.17
CA TRP A 166 -0.20 18.00 -17.16
C TRP A 166 -0.73 18.40 -18.55
N LEU A 167 0.07 18.21 -19.60
CA LEU A 167 -0.34 18.50 -20.98
C LEU A 167 -1.55 17.67 -21.41
N TYR A 168 -1.56 16.37 -21.08
CA TYR A 168 -2.70 15.48 -21.37
C TYR A 168 -3.98 15.94 -20.68
N GLN A 169 -3.90 16.48 -19.45
CA GLN A 169 -5.07 17.00 -18.76
C GLN A 169 -5.63 18.26 -19.44
N GLN A 170 -4.77 19.13 -19.99
CA GLN A 170 -5.19 20.33 -20.71
C GLN A 170 -5.97 19.99 -21.99
N THR A 171 -5.54 18.97 -22.74
CA THR A 171 -6.20 18.58 -24.00
C THR A 171 -7.51 17.82 -23.81
N GLN A 172 -7.82 17.37 -22.59
CA GLN A 172 -9.10 16.73 -22.25
C GLN A 172 -10.13 17.73 -21.69
N SER A 173 -9.68 18.93 -21.32
CA SER A 173 -10.54 20.01 -20.82
C SER A 173 -11.04 20.96 -21.93
N GLU A 174 -10.61 20.73 -23.18
CA GLU A 174 -11.14 21.35 -24.41
C GLU A 174 -12.14 20.42 -25.09
#